data_AF-A0AAU6AAM0-F1
#
_entry.id   AF-A0AAU6AAM0-F1
#
_cell.length_a   1.000
_cell.length_b   1.000
_cell.length_c   1.000
_cell.angle_alpha   90.00
_cell.angle_beta   90.00
_cell.angle_gamma   90.00
#
_symmetry.space_group_name_H-M   'P 1'
#
loop_
_entity.id
_entity.type
_entity.pdbx_description
1 polymer ?
#
loop_
_entity_poly.entity_id
_entity_poly.type
_entity_poly.pdbx_seq_one_letter_code
_entity_poly.pdbx_strand_id
1 'polypeptide(L)'
;MFPEYTAEQLFAHPSEVIDPQVPAYDLDLEERIGMTARDAHEAADATAGVSISDNTIDELHDQVVALARSYHRLAPVRAFEEAEELRGKVEDQRDRTQVPAQLQALMILNGQVAALLASAAFDLGYLRHARTFARTAALFGETTRFVPLRAFADGTLAYIAYHAGDISEAVAKADRALSYGGLGDIAQRRLHAIQGRAYAHLGDIASAQRAISLSGEAGRDRVDELHDVVGGEFGFTAERLAMSNSTTALIIGDSGQAEAAARQALTLLAQRSQDAQSAHVRGGAAADLAMARLLGNDVEGAAEALGPVWEIPSEQRMTGIVVRTARIHRHLSRPTYHGAQLPGQLRERIEDFNRASPPHQIGPHVGLLAIEA
;
A
#
# COMPACT_ATOMS: atom_id res chain seq x y z
N MET A 1 8.78 -40.60 87.26
CA MET A 1 8.58 -41.99 86.83
C MET A 1 7.51 -41.92 85.75
N PHE A 2 7.91 -41.95 84.47
CA PHE A 2 6.99 -42.10 83.34
C PHE A 2 7.06 -43.58 82.96
N PRO A 3 6.16 -44.43 83.50
CA PRO A 3 6.10 -45.83 83.11
C PRO A 3 5.24 -45.87 81.86
N GLU A 4 5.82 -46.14 80.69
CA GLU A 4 5.09 -46.72 79.53
C GLU A 4 5.88 -46.82 78.21
N TYR A 5 7.21 -46.67 78.21
CA TYR A 5 7.98 -46.94 76.99
C TYR A 5 9.11 -47.94 77.23
N THR A 6 9.09 -49.05 76.49
CA THR A 6 10.15 -50.06 76.46
C THR A 6 11.25 -49.66 75.48
N ALA A 7 12.49 -50.14 75.70
CA ALA A 7 13.64 -49.82 74.85
C ALA A 7 13.44 -50.20 73.36
N GLU A 8 12.57 -51.17 73.05
CA GLU A 8 12.20 -51.52 71.67
C GLU A 8 11.40 -50.43 70.95
N GLN A 9 10.64 -49.58 71.67
CA GLN A 9 9.87 -48.49 71.07
C GLN A 9 10.73 -47.27 70.71
N LEU A 10 11.93 -47.16 71.27
CA LEU A 10 12.88 -46.07 70.99
C LEU A 10 13.78 -46.34 69.77
N PHE A 11 13.88 -47.59 69.31
CA PHE A 11 14.73 -48.01 68.19
C PHE A 11 13.96 -48.65 67.02
N ALA A 12 12.63 -48.64 67.05
CA ALA A 12 11.83 -49.04 65.91
C ALA A 12 12.02 -48.05 64.74
N HIS A 13 12.17 -48.57 63.52
CA HIS A 13 12.13 -47.78 62.29
C HIS A 13 10.90 -46.86 62.34
N PRO A 14 11.00 -45.57 61.97
CA PRO A 14 9.83 -44.68 61.98
C PRO A 14 8.75 -45.39 61.19
N SER A 15 7.69 -45.80 61.88
CA SER A 15 6.51 -46.33 61.22
C SER A 15 6.11 -45.24 60.24
N GLU A 16 5.98 -45.58 58.96
CA GLU A 16 5.27 -44.76 58.02
C GLU A 16 3.88 -44.57 58.61
N VAL A 17 3.71 -43.52 59.41
CA VAL A 17 2.40 -42.97 59.73
C VAL A 17 1.95 -42.36 58.42
N ILE A 18 1.46 -43.22 57.53
CA ILE A 18 0.55 -42.83 56.47
C ILE A 18 -0.66 -42.35 57.25
N ASP A 19 -0.77 -41.03 57.42
CA ASP A 19 -1.96 -40.39 57.94
C ASP A 19 -3.16 -40.90 57.11
N PRO A 20 -4.09 -41.69 57.69
CA PRO A 20 -5.14 -42.34 56.93
C PRO A 20 -6.24 -41.36 56.46
N GLN A 21 -6.00 -40.05 56.57
CA GLN A 21 -6.88 -38.99 56.09
C GLN A 21 -6.32 -38.13 54.95
N VAL A 22 -5.34 -38.60 54.18
CA VAL A 22 -5.17 -38.09 52.81
C VAL A 22 -6.01 -38.97 51.89
N PRO A 23 -7.13 -38.48 51.33
CA PRO A 23 -7.95 -39.28 50.43
C PRO A 23 -7.09 -39.76 49.26
N ALA A 24 -7.17 -41.03 48.86
CA ALA A 24 -6.48 -41.57 47.69
C ALA A 24 -6.77 -40.81 46.36
N TYR A 25 -7.72 -39.88 46.38
CA TYR A 25 -7.97 -38.89 45.32
C TYR A 25 -6.84 -37.84 45.16
N ASP A 26 -6.04 -37.55 46.20
CA ASP A 26 -5.03 -36.48 46.17
C ASP A 26 -3.74 -36.90 45.45
N LEU A 27 -3.34 -38.17 45.57
CA LEU A 27 -2.17 -38.73 44.88
C LEU A 27 -2.40 -38.88 43.37
N ASP A 28 -3.60 -39.31 42.96
CA ASP A 28 -4.02 -39.38 41.55
C ASP A 28 -4.16 -37.98 40.92
N LEU A 29 -4.60 -37.00 41.72
CA LEU A 29 -4.69 -35.61 41.29
C LEU A 29 -3.29 -34.98 41.14
N GLU A 30 -2.38 -35.18 42.09
CA GLU A 30 -1.01 -34.66 42.02
C GLU A 30 -0.24 -35.25 40.83
N GLU A 31 -0.36 -36.55 40.58
CA GLU A 31 0.24 -37.20 39.41
C GLU A 31 -0.33 -36.65 38.11
N ARG A 32 -1.66 -36.48 38.02
CA ARG A 32 -2.33 -35.88 36.85
C ARG A 32 -1.95 -34.42 36.66
N ILE A 33 -1.81 -33.64 37.73
CA ILE A 33 -1.31 -32.26 37.69
C ILE A 33 0.13 -32.24 37.16
N GLY A 34 1.00 -33.13 37.67
CA GLY A 34 2.39 -33.25 37.23
C GLY A 34 2.52 -33.66 35.77
N MET A 35 1.71 -34.61 35.30
CA MET A 35 1.61 -34.98 33.88
C MET A 35 1.13 -33.80 33.04
N THR A 36 0.04 -33.15 33.43
CA THR A 36 -0.51 -31.98 32.72
C THR A 36 0.51 -30.85 32.64
N ALA A 37 1.29 -30.61 33.69
CA ALA A 37 2.35 -29.61 33.70
C ALA A 37 3.52 -29.96 32.77
N ARG A 38 3.92 -31.24 32.71
CA ARG A 38 4.95 -31.72 31.76
C ARG A 38 4.45 -31.64 30.33
N ASP A 39 3.25 -32.12 30.04
CA ASP A 39 2.63 -32.04 28.72
C ASP A 39 2.52 -30.57 28.24
N ALA A 40 2.15 -29.66 29.14
CA ALA A 40 2.11 -28.22 28.85
C ALA A 40 3.50 -27.64 28.57
N HIS A 41 4.53 -28.08 29.30
CA HIS A 41 5.92 -27.64 29.07
C HIS A 41 6.48 -28.20 27.76
N GLU A 42 6.28 -29.50 27.48
CA GLU A 42 6.70 -30.14 26.24
C GLU A 42 6.01 -29.52 25.01
N ALA A 43 4.72 -29.19 25.12
CA ALA A 43 4.01 -28.48 24.06
C ALA A 43 4.55 -27.06 23.82
N ALA A 44 4.92 -26.34 24.89
CA ALA A 44 5.55 -25.03 24.78
C ALA A 44 6.94 -25.12 24.12
N ASP A 45 7.75 -26.09 24.51
CA ASP A 45 9.09 -26.33 23.95
C ASP A 45 9.02 -26.77 22.48
N ALA A 46 8.07 -27.63 22.12
CA ALA A 46 7.85 -28.03 20.72
C ALA A 46 7.43 -26.83 19.84
N THR A 47 6.64 -25.91 20.39
CA THR A 47 6.24 -24.67 19.70
C THR A 47 7.42 -23.70 19.55
N ALA A 48 8.26 -23.59 20.60
CA ALA A 48 9.47 -22.76 20.59
C ALA A 48 10.56 -23.34 19.65
N GLY A 49 10.62 -24.67 19.49
CA GLY A 49 11.60 -25.35 18.64
C GLY A 49 11.38 -25.15 17.13
N VAL A 50 10.19 -24.70 16.71
CA VAL A 50 9.87 -24.35 15.32
C VAL A 50 10.01 -22.84 15.15
N SER A 51 11.24 -22.34 15.25
CA SER A 51 11.59 -20.93 15.06
C SER A 51 12.54 -20.76 13.87
N ILE A 52 12.49 -19.60 13.20
CA ILE A 52 13.51 -19.21 12.22
C ILE A 52 14.49 -18.21 12.83
N SER A 53 15.60 -17.94 12.15
CA SER A 53 16.58 -16.93 12.57
C SER A 53 15.99 -15.53 12.41
N ASP A 54 16.17 -14.65 13.41
CA ASP A 54 15.77 -13.25 13.32
C ASP A 54 16.47 -12.53 12.14
N ASN A 55 17.72 -12.91 11.84
CA ASN A 55 18.45 -12.40 10.67
C ASN A 55 17.73 -12.71 9.34
N THR A 56 17.00 -13.83 9.25
CA THR A 56 16.20 -14.15 8.05
C THR A 56 15.00 -13.21 7.91
N ILE A 57 14.39 -12.81 9.04
CA ILE A 57 13.29 -11.84 9.03
C ILE A 57 13.83 -10.45 8.65
N ASP A 58 14.98 -10.05 9.20
CA ASP A 58 15.66 -8.79 8.88
C ASP A 58 16.04 -8.73 7.39
N GLU A 59 16.59 -9.80 6.81
CA GLU A 59 16.90 -9.88 5.38
C GLU A 59 15.66 -9.76 4.48
N LEU A 60 14.52 -10.34 4.89
CA LEU A 60 13.27 -10.21 4.15
C LEU A 60 12.72 -8.79 4.26
N HIS A 61 12.80 -8.18 5.45
CA HIS A 61 12.43 -6.79 5.66
C HIS A 61 13.27 -5.86 4.77
N ASP A 62 14.58 -6.03 4.73
CA ASP A 62 15.48 -5.24 3.88
C ASP A 62 15.16 -5.39 2.39
N GLN A 63 14.79 -6.59 1.95
CA GLN A 63 14.31 -6.81 0.58
C GLN A 63 13.01 -6.06 0.28
N VAL A 64 12.04 -6.05 1.21
CA VAL A 64 10.80 -5.28 1.05
C VAL A 64 11.09 -3.79 0.98
N VAL A 65 11.95 -3.28 1.87
CA VAL A 65 12.36 -1.87 1.89
C VAL A 65 13.07 -1.49 0.59
N ALA A 66 13.98 -2.33 0.12
CA ALA A 66 14.71 -2.10 -1.13
C ALA A 66 13.75 -2.02 -2.33
N LEU A 67 12.82 -2.98 -2.45
CA LEU A 67 11.82 -2.99 -3.51
C LEU A 67 10.89 -1.78 -3.45
N ALA A 68 10.39 -1.44 -2.26
CA ALA A 68 9.53 -0.28 -2.09
C ALA A 68 10.23 1.03 -2.51
N ARG A 69 11.51 1.20 -2.15
CA ARG A 69 12.31 2.40 -2.46
C ARG A 69 12.80 2.47 -3.90
N SER A 70 12.91 1.34 -4.59
CA SER A 70 13.28 1.28 -6.01
C SER A 70 12.07 1.30 -6.96
N TYR A 71 10.85 1.05 -6.44
CA TYR A 71 9.62 0.89 -7.22
C TYR A 71 9.44 1.94 -8.32
N HIS A 72 9.69 3.22 -8.04
CA HIS A 72 9.46 4.31 -9.00
C HIS A 72 10.38 4.26 -10.24
N ARG A 73 11.44 3.45 -10.21
CA ARG A 73 12.39 3.24 -11.31
C ARG A 73 12.03 2.00 -12.14
N LEU A 74 11.27 1.08 -11.58
CA LEU A 74 10.97 -0.20 -12.22
C LEU A 74 9.86 -0.03 -13.26
N ALA A 75 9.97 -0.80 -14.35
CA ALA A 75 8.80 -1.07 -15.18
C ALA A 75 7.77 -1.85 -14.33
N PRO A 76 6.45 -1.61 -14.44
CA PRO A 76 5.45 -2.27 -13.61
C PRO A 76 5.48 -3.80 -13.68
N VAL A 77 5.85 -4.39 -14.84
CA VAL A 77 6.04 -5.84 -14.98
C VAL A 77 7.17 -6.34 -14.08
N ARG A 78 8.32 -5.65 -14.07
CA ARG A 78 9.46 -6.00 -13.22
C ARG A 78 9.14 -5.83 -11.74
N ALA A 79 8.44 -4.76 -11.38
CA ALA A 79 7.97 -4.56 -10.01
C ALA A 79 7.03 -5.69 -9.55
N PHE A 80 6.16 -6.18 -10.44
CA PHE A 80 5.30 -7.33 -10.16
C PHE A 80 6.10 -8.62 -9.95
N GLU A 81 7.02 -8.94 -10.86
CA GLU A 81 7.87 -10.14 -10.78
C GLU A 81 8.71 -10.18 -9.49
N GLU A 82 9.35 -9.06 -9.14
CA GLU A 82 10.16 -8.96 -7.92
C GLU A 82 9.31 -9.06 -6.65
N ALA A 83 8.11 -8.47 -6.64
CA ALA A 83 7.18 -8.60 -5.53
C ALA A 83 6.61 -10.03 -5.41
N GLU A 84 6.35 -10.71 -6.53
CA GLU A 84 5.87 -12.09 -6.55
C GLU A 84 6.91 -13.07 -6.00
N GLU A 85 8.17 -12.93 -6.41
CA GLU A 85 9.28 -13.73 -5.89
C GLU A 85 9.43 -13.52 -4.37
N LEU A 86 9.39 -12.26 -3.92
CA LEU A 86 9.52 -11.93 -2.51
C LEU A 86 8.34 -12.47 -1.69
N ARG A 87 7.12 -12.45 -2.23
CA ARG A 87 5.94 -13.07 -1.58
C ARG A 87 6.18 -14.55 -1.31
N GLY A 88 6.69 -15.29 -2.30
CA GLY A 88 7.02 -16.70 -2.15
C GLY A 88 8.03 -16.95 -1.03
N LYS A 89 9.11 -16.14 -0.98
CA LYS A 89 10.12 -16.25 0.08
C LYS A 89 9.55 -16.00 1.49
N VAL A 90 8.68 -14.99 1.64
CA VAL A 90 8.07 -14.67 2.94
C VAL A 90 7.09 -15.76 3.37
N GLU A 91 6.27 -16.29 2.45
CA GLU A 91 5.35 -17.41 2.71
C GLU A 91 6.11 -18.69 3.11
N ASP A 92 7.19 -19.02 2.41
CA ASP A 92 8.04 -20.17 2.73
C ASP A 92 8.63 -20.11 4.14
N GLN A 93 9.03 -18.92 4.60
CA GLN A 93 9.54 -18.73 5.96
C GLN A 93 8.41 -18.76 7.01
N ARG A 94 7.22 -18.25 6.68
CA ARG A 94 6.07 -18.26 7.59
C ARG A 94 5.65 -19.69 7.91
N ASP A 95 5.69 -20.58 6.94
CA ASP A 95 5.31 -21.98 7.12
C ASP A 95 6.36 -22.78 7.94
N ARG A 96 7.54 -22.19 8.23
CA ARG A 96 8.63 -22.77 9.02
C ARG A 96 8.71 -22.30 10.46
N THR A 97 7.84 -21.37 10.89
CA THR A 97 7.81 -20.88 12.27
C THR A 97 6.44 -21.05 12.91
N GLN A 98 6.41 -21.39 14.19
CA GLN A 98 5.21 -21.33 15.04
C GLN A 98 5.33 -20.24 16.11
N VAL A 99 6.43 -19.49 16.12
CA VAL A 99 6.67 -18.39 17.07
C VAL A 99 5.74 -17.22 16.74
N PRO A 100 4.81 -16.82 17.63
CA PRO A 100 3.78 -15.82 17.30
C PRO A 100 4.33 -14.46 16.85
N ALA A 101 5.42 -13.99 17.46
CA ALA A 101 6.04 -12.72 17.08
C ALA A 101 6.66 -12.77 15.67
N GLN A 102 7.30 -13.89 15.31
CA GLN A 102 7.86 -14.10 13.98
C GLN A 102 6.76 -14.24 12.93
N LEU A 103 5.69 -14.97 13.25
CA LEU A 103 4.50 -15.06 12.39
C LEU A 103 3.88 -13.67 12.15
N GLN A 104 3.74 -12.84 13.19
CA GLN A 104 3.23 -11.49 13.06
C GLN A 104 4.13 -10.63 12.14
N ALA A 105 5.45 -10.69 12.31
CA ALA A 105 6.40 -9.96 11.47
C ALA A 105 6.30 -10.41 10.00
N LEU A 106 6.30 -11.71 9.72
CA LEU A 106 6.17 -12.26 8.38
C LEU A 106 4.81 -11.95 7.74
N MET A 107 3.74 -11.87 8.54
CA MET A 107 2.43 -11.42 8.07
C MET A 107 2.41 -9.92 7.72
N ILE A 108 3.14 -9.07 8.47
CA ILE A 108 3.33 -7.66 8.11
C ILE A 108 4.08 -7.55 6.78
N LEU A 109 5.19 -8.28 6.62
CA LEU A 109 5.96 -8.31 5.37
C LEU A 109 5.12 -8.80 4.20
N ASN A 110 4.37 -9.90 4.36
CA ASN A 110 3.43 -10.38 3.33
C ASN A 110 2.37 -9.34 2.96
N GLY A 111 1.88 -8.60 3.96
CA GLY A 111 0.95 -7.50 3.74
C GLY A 111 1.56 -6.35 2.94
N GLN A 112 2.80 -5.96 3.25
CA GLN A 112 3.55 -4.96 2.48
C GLN A 112 3.81 -5.42 1.04
N VAL A 113 4.23 -6.68 0.84
CA VAL A 113 4.42 -7.26 -0.50
C VAL A 113 3.11 -7.31 -1.28
N ALA A 114 2.01 -7.71 -0.64
CA ALA A 114 0.68 -7.68 -1.26
C ALA A 114 0.26 -6.24 -1.66
N ALA A 115 0.62 -5.23 -0.88
CA ALA A 115 0.37 -3.85 -1.23
C ALA A 115 1.20 -3.39 -2.45
N LEU A 116 2.46 -3.83 -2.58
CA LEU A 116 3.29 -3.58 -3.76
C LEU A 116 2.74 -4.29 -5.01
N LEU A 117 2.29 -5.55 -4.87
CA LEU A 117 1.59 -6.29 -5.93
C LEU A 117 0.30 -5.58 -6.36
N ALA A 118 -0.43 -4.98 -5.42
CA ALA A 118 -1.63 -4.19 -5.72
C ALA A 118 -1.29 -2.97 -6.59
N SER A 119 -0.25 -2.21 -6.23
CA SER A 119 0.24 -1.07 -7.02
C SER A 119 0.69 -1.51 -8.41
N ALA A 120 1.48 -2.58 -8.52
CA ALA A 120 1.99 -3.07 -9.80
C ALA A 120 0.86 -3.58 -10.71
N ALA A 121 -0.08 -4.36 -10.16
CA ALA A 121 -1.25 -4.81 -10.89
C ALA A 121 -2.14 -3.63 -11.33
N PHE A 122 -2.27 -2.58 -10.51
CA PHE A 122 -2.98 -1.36 -10.87
C PHE A 122 -2.27 -0.64 -12.03
N ASP A 123 -0.95 -0.47 -11.95
CA ASP A 123 -0.13 0.19 -12.97
C ASP A 123 -0.16 -0.53 -14.32
N LEU A 124 -0.39 -1.85 -14.30
CA LEU A 124 -0.60 -2.72 -15.47
C LEU A 124 -2.05 -2.77 -15.98
N GLY A 125 -3.00 -2.12 -15.30
CA GLY A 125 -4.41 -2.07 -15.69
C GLY A 125 -5.28 -3.23 -15.20
N TYR A 126 -4.74 -4.13 -14.37
CA TYR A 126 -5.45 -5.28 -13.80
C TYR A 126 -6.25 -4.92 -12.54
N LEU A 127 -7.22 -4.01 -12.65
CA LEU A 127 -7.95 -3.44 -11.51
C LEU A 127 -8.58 -4.48 -10.56
N ARG A 128 -9.15 -5.57 -11.10
CA ARG A 128 -9.72 -6.66 -10.29
C ARG A 128 -8.68 -7.38 -9.43
N HIS A 129 -7.50 -7.64 -10.00
CA HIS A 129 -6.41 -8.32 -9.29
C HIS A 129 -5.76 -7.36 -8.30
N ALA A 130 -5.55 -6.10 -8.68
CA ALA A 130 -5.12 -5.04 -7.79
C ALA A 130 -6.03 -4.93 -6.56
N ARG A 131 -7.36 -4.95 -6.76
CA ARG A 131 -8.35 -4.93 -5.65
C ARG A 131 -8.21 -6.15 -4.74
N THR A 132 -7.89 -7.32 -5.30
CA THR A 132 -7.67 -8.55 -4.53
C THR A 132 -6.42 -8.42 -3.66
N PHE A 133 -5.30 -8.02 -4.24
CA PHE A 133 -4.05 -7.80 -3.50
C PHE A 133 -4.19 -6.73 -2.42
N ALA A 134 -4.89 -5.63 -2.70
CA ALA A 134 -5.14 -4.58 -1.71
C ALA A 134 -6.03 -5.07 -0.55
N ARG A 135 -7.03 -5.92 -0.81
CA ARG A 135 -7.82 -6.57 0.26
C ARG A 135 -6.97 -7.52 1.09
N THR A 136 -6.06 -8.26 0.47
CA THR A 136 -5.10 -9.12 1.16
C THR A 136 -4.20 -8.31 2.08
N ALA A 137 -3.63 -7.19 1.60
CA ALA A 137 -2.84 -6.27 2.42
C ALA A 137 -3.64 -5.71 3.61
N ALA A 138 -4.90 -5.31 3.38
CA ALA A 138 -5.77 -4.82 4.44
C ALA A 138 -6.05 -5.90 5.50
N LEU A 139 -6.27 -7.15 5.10
CA LEU A 139 -6.49 -8.27 6.00
C LEU A 139 -5.25 -8.58 6.83
N PHE A 140 -4.06 -8.57 6.21
CA PHE A 140 -2.80 -8.72 6.96
C PHE A 140 -2.63 -7.59 7.97
N GLY A 141 -2.79 -6.33 7.57
CA GLY A 141 -2.68 -5.18 8.48
C GLY A 141 -3.71 -5.19 9.61
N GLU A 142 -4.93 -5.66 9.36
CA GLU A 142 -5.94 -5.86 10.39
C GLU A 142 -5.56 -6.98 11.37
N THR A 143 -5.15 -8.14 10.84
CA THR A 143 -4.82 -9.32 11.65
C THR A 143 -3.60 -9.08 12.54
N THR A 144 -2.59 -8.37 12.02
CA THR A 144 -1.36 -8.04 12.77
C THR A 144 -1.49 -6.75 13.57
N ARG A 145 -2.64 -6.06 13.49
CA ARG A 145 -2.88 -4.73 14.08
C ARG A 145 -1.86 -3.67 13.61
N PHE A 146 -1.29 -3.87 12.43
CA PHE A 146 -0.36 -2.93 11.81
C PHE A 146 -1.14 -1.86 11.03
N VAL A 147 -1.55 -0.83 11.76
CA VAL A 147 -2.45 0.24 11.28
C VAL A 147 -1.95 0.96 10.03
N PRO A 148 -0.66 1.34 9.89
CA PRO A 148 -0.18 2.01 8.69
C PRO A 148 -0.44 1.22 7.40
N LEU A 149 -0.26 -0.11 7.44
CA LEU A 149 -0.55 -0.97 6.29
C LEU A 149 -2.05 -1.04 5.98
N ARG A 150 -2.89 -1.14 7.02
CA ARG A 150 -4.35 -1.13 6.84
C ARG A 150 -4.82 0.18 6.18
N ALA A 151 -4.23 1.30 6.60
CA ALA A 151 -4.53 2.61 6.04
C ALA A 151 -4.06 2.74 4.58
N PHE A 152 -2.82 2.30 4.28
CA PHE A 152 -2.31 2.27 2.91
C PHE A 152 -3.17 1.40 1.98
N ALA A 153 -3.57 0.22 2.45
CA ALA A 153 -4.41 -0.70 1.71
C ALA A 153 -5.81 -0.12 1.43
N ASP A 154 -6.42 0.57 2.39
CA ASP A 154 -7.70 1.25 2.18
C ASP A 154 -7.59 2.45 1.25
N GLY A 155 -6.51 3.25 1.33
CA GLY A 155 -6.22 4.28 0.35
C GLY A 155 -6.04 3.70 -1.06
N THR A 156 -5.43 2.51 -1.16
CA THR A 156 -5.28 1.77 -2.42
C THR A 156 -6.61 1.30 -2.97
N LEU A 157 -7.46 0.72 -2.12
CA LEU A 157 -8.82 0.34 -2.50
C LEU A 157 -9.65 1.55 -2.95
N ALA A 158 -9.47 2.71 -2.31
CA ALA A 158 -10.14 3.93 -2.70
C ALA A 158 -9.78 4.36 -4.13
N TYR A 159 -8.49 4.38 -4.46
CA TYR A 159 -8.10 4.77 -5.82
C TYR A 159 -8.44 3.71 -6.88
N ILE A 160 -8.43 2.43 -6.54
CA ILE A 160 -8.91 1.39 -7.46
C ILE A 160 -10.41 1.57 -7.71
N ALA A 161 -11.19 1.87 -6.67
CA ALA A 161 -12.63 2.05 -6.77
C ALA A 161 -13.01 3.23 -7.68
N TYR A 162 -12.38 4.40 -7.54
CA TYR A 162 -12.74 5.51 -8.43
C TYR A 162 -12.31 5.26 -9.89
N HIS A 163 -11.22 4.52 -10.16
CA HIS A 163 -10.86 4.12 -11.52
C HIS A 163 -11.80 3.05 -12.10
N ALA A 164 -12.45 2.26 -11.24
CA ALA A 164 -13.47 1.29 -11.63
C ALA A 164 -14.87 1.93 -11.79
N GLY A 165 -15.04 3.22 -11.49
CA GLY A 165 -16.32 3.91 -11.49
C GLY A 165 -17.15 3.75 -10.22
N ASP A 166 -16.63 3.04 -9.21
CA ASP A 166 -17.29 2.79 -7.92
C ASP A 166 -17.09 3.97 -6.94
N ILE A 167 -17.59 5.16 -7.31
CA ILE A 167 -17.25 6.43 -6.63
C ILE A 167 -17.64 6.45 -5.14
N SER A 168 -18.80 5.89 -4.78
CA SER A 168 -19.23 5.82 -3.38
C SER A 168 -18.34 4.89 -2.55
N GLU A 169 -17.84 3.79 -3.12
CA GLU A 169 -16.86 2.92 -2.44
C GLU A 169 -15.54 3.68 -2.25
N ALA A 170 -15.11 4.47 -3.24
CA ALA A 170 -13.88 5.25 -3.16
C ALA A 170 -13.89 6.21 -1.96
N VAL A 171 -14.96 6.98 -1.80
CA VAL A 171 -15.13 7.91 -0.66
C VAL A 171 -15.14 7.15 0.67
N ALA A 172 -15.96 6.09 0.77
CA ALA A 172 -16.05 5.30 1.99
C ALA A 172 -14.71 4.69 2.42
N LYS A 173 -13.89 4.23 1.46
CA LYS A 173 -12.55 3.69 1.73
C LYS A 173 -11.56 4.77 2.16
N ALA A 174 -11.57 5.93 1.51
CA ALA A 174 -10.70 7.05 1.87
C ALA A 174 -11.03 7.60 3.28
N ASP A 175 -12.31 7.78 3.59
CA ASP A 175 -12.77 8.23 4.92
C ASP A 175 -12.40 7.20 6.00
N ARG A 176 -12.59 5.91 5.71
CA ARG A 176 -12.20 4.84 6.63
C ARG A 176 -10.70 4.85 6.91
N ALA A 177 -9.86 5.03 5.88
CA ALA A 177 -8.41 5.10 6.06
C ALA A 177 -7.99 6.26 6.97
N LEU A 178 -8.62 7.43 6.83
CA LEU A 178 -8.35 8.61 7.67
C LEU A 178 -8.90 8.50 9.09
N SER A 179 -9.85 7.59 9.33
CA SER A 179 -10.37 7.34 10.68
C SER A 179 -9.40 6.57 11.58
N TYR A 180 -8.37 5.95 11.01
CA TYR A 180 -7.38 5.20 11.77
C TYR A 180 -6.46 6.11 12.59
N GLY A 181 -6.26 5.77 13.87
CA GLY A 181 -5.35 6.49 14.76
C GLY A 181 -3.89 6.04 14.59
N GLY A 182 -2.94 6.90 14.99
CA GLY A 182 -1.51 6.56 15.01
C GLY A 182 -0.78 6.65 13.66
N LEU A 183 -1.43 7.21 12.63
CA LEU A 183 -0.81 7.45 11.34
C LEU A 183 0.18 8.63 11.39
N GLY A 184 1.29 8.49 10.66
CA GLY A 184 2.26 9.55 10.43
C GLY A 184 1.75 10.62 9.46
N ASP A 185 2.48 11.72 9.36
CA ASP A 185 2.09 12.85 8.53
C ASP A 185 2.12 12.49 7.03
N ILE A 186 3.05 11.63 6.59
CA ILE A 186 3.12 11.16 5.20
C ILE A 186 1.87 10.37 4.83
N ALA A 187 1.41 9.47 5.70
CA ALA A 187 0.18 8.72 5.52
C ALA A 187 -1.02 9.66 5.41
N GLN A 188 -1.16 10.61 6.34
CA GLN A 188 -2.24 11.61 6.35
C GLN A 188 -2.30 12.40 5.03
N ARG A 189 -1.16 12.90 4.55
CA ARG A 189 -1.08 13.64 3.28
C ARG A 189 -1.52 12.79 2.09
N ARG A 190 -1.03 11.54 2.01
CA ARG A 190 -1.41 10.59 0.96
C ARG A 190 -2.92 10.34 0.97
N LEU A 191 -3.48 10.07 2.13
CA LEU A 191 -4.89 9.75 2.28
C LEU A 191 -5.79 10.93 1.98
N HIS A 192 -5.44 12.15 2.40
CA HIS A 192 -6.18 13.36 2.03
C HIS A 192 -6.11 13.64 0.52
N ALA A 193 -4.96 13.42 -0.13
CA ALA A 193 -4.87 13.57 -1.59
C ALA A 193 -5.78 12.58 -2.33
N ILE A 194 -5.86 11.32 -1.87
CA ILE A 194 -6.77 10.30 -2.40
C ILE A 194 -8.23 10.66 -2.12
N GLN A 195 -8.54 11.08 -0.89
CA GLN A 195 -9.87 11.51 -0.47
C GLN A 195 -10.37 12.69 -1.31
N GLY A 196 -9.51 13.68 -1.56
CA GLY A 196 -9.85 14.82 -2.40
C GLY A 196 -10.23 14.41 -3.81
N ARG A 197 -9.51 13.44 -4.39
CA ARG A 197 -9.85 12.90 -5.72
C ARG A 197 -11.15 12.10 -5.72
N ALA A 198 -11.42 11.32 -4.67
CA ALA A 198 -12.68 10.60 -4.52
C ALA A 198 -13.88 11.56 -4.45
N TYR A 199 -13.79 12.62 -3.63
CA TYR A 199 -14.82 13.67 -3.57
C TYR A 199 -14.97 14.44 -4.88
N ALA A 200 -13.87 14.71 -5.58
CA ALA A 200 -13.92 15.36 -6.89
C ALA A 200 -14.71 14.52 -7.91
N HIS A 201 -14.47 13.20 -7.96
CA HIS A 201 -15.27 12.30 -8.81
C HIS A 201 -16.75 12.20 -8.39
N LEU A 202 -17.04 12.37 -7.09
CA LEU A 202 -18.42 12.42 -6.59
C LEU A 202 -19.13 13.73 -7.00
N GLY A 203 -18.39 14.76 -7.38
CA GLY A 203 -18.91 16.11 -7.65
C GLY A 203 -19.01 16.99 -6.39
N ASP A 204 -18.49 16.54 -5.25
CA ASP A 204 -18.41 17.35 -4.03
C ASP A 204 -17.15 18.22 -4.05
N ILE A 205 -17.28 19.37 -4.74
CA ILE A 205 -16.21 20.35 -4.92
C ILE A 205 -15.69 20.86 -3.56
N ALA A 206 -16.59 21.11 -2.61
CA ALA A 206 -16.22 21.67 -1.32
C ALA A 206 -15.37 20.69 -0.49
N SER A 207 -15.76 19.41 -0.45
CA SER A 207 -14.97 18.37 0.22
C SER A 207 -13.64 18.12 -0.49
N ALA A 208 -13.63 18.14 -1.83
CA ALA A 208 -12.40 18.00 -2.60
C ALA A 208 -11.39 19.13 -2.31
N GLN A 209 -11.85 20.38 -2.28
CA GLN A 209 -11.01 21.54 -1.94
C GLN A 209 -10.48 21.47 -0.50
N ARG A 210 -11.34 21.10 0.46
CA ARG A 210 -10.90 20.90 1.86
C ARG A 210 -9.81 19.83 1.96
N ALA A 211 -9.96 18.70 1.26
CA ALA A 211 -8.98 17.64 1.25
C ALA A 211 -7.66 18.06 0.59
N ILE A 212 -7.69 18.88 -0.48
CA ILE A 212 -6.48 19.50 -1.05
C ILE A 212 -5.78 20.35 0.02
N SER A 213 -6.50 21.22 0.73
CA SER A 213 -5.91 22.05 1.79
C SER A 213 -5.28 21.18 2.89
N LEU A 214 -6.01 20.22 3.43
CA LEU A 214 -5.53 19.31 4.49
C LEU A 214 -4.30 18.49 4.05
N SER A 215 -4.26 18.07 2.78
CA SER A 215 -3.11 17.34 2.24
C SER A 215 -1.83 18.19 2.18
N GLY A 216 -1.96 19.51 2.14
CA GLY A 216 -0.84 20.47 2.09
C GLY A 216 -0.49 21.09 3.44
N GLU A 217 -1.23 20.80 4.51
CA GLU A 217 -0.95 21.35 5.84
C GLU A 217 0.40 20.85 6.39
N ALA A 218 1.04 21.73 7.16
CA ALA A 218 2.23 21.35 7.92
C ALA A 218 1.86 20.23 8.89
N GLY A 219 2.71 19.20 8.91
CA GLY A 219 2.51 18.04 9.78
C GLY A 219 2.73 18.37 11.26
N ARG A 220 2.60 17.36 12.11
CA ARG A 220 2.88 17.44 13.55
C ARG A 220 4.17 16.69 13.92
N ASP A 221 5.07 16.52 12.95
CA ASP A 221 6.29 15.72 13.02
C ASP A 221 6.02 14.27 13.47
N ARG A 222 4.88 13.71 13.03
CA ARG A 222 4.50 12.33 13.33
C ARG A 222 5.02 11.40 12.24
N VAL A 223 5.61 10.30 12.67
CA VAL A 223 6.16 9.26 11.80
C VAL A 223 5.50 7.92 12.06
N ASP A 224 5.36 7.11 11.01
CA ASP A 224 4.98 5.71 11.13
C ASP A 224 5.94 4.78 10.36
N GLU A 225 5.93 3.51 10.75
CA GLU A 225 6.89 2.52 10.27
C GLU A 225 6.76 2.25 8.76
N LEU A 226 5.56 2.35 8.18
CA LEU A 226 5.37 2.04 6.75
C LEU A 226 5.71 3.23 5.85
N HIS A 227 5.16 4.40 6.13
CA HIS A 227 5.23 5.54 5.22
C HIS A 227 6.55 6.31 5.37
N ASP A 228 7.11 6.36 6.58
CA ASP A 228 8.34 7.09 6.88
C ASP A 228 9.58 6.18 6.89
N VAL A 229 9.52 5.00 7.53
CA VAL A 229 10.69 4.11 7.64
C VAL A 229 10.88 3.26 6.39
N VAL A 230 9.88 2.46 5.98
CA VAL A 230 9.96 1.69 4.73
C VAL A 230 10.00 2.65 3.53
N GLY A 231 9.01 3.54 3.44
CA GLY A 231 8.96 4.62 2.46
C GLY A 231 8.86 4.13 1.02
N GLY A 232 9.46 4.85 0.08
CA GLY A 232 9.38 4.51 -1.35
C GLY A 232 7.96 4.63 -1.90
N GLU A 233 7.42 3.57 -2.51
CA GLU A 233 6.02 3.55 -2.98
C GLU A 233 5.02 3.75 -1.84
N PHE A 234 5.36 3.34 -0.61
CA PHE A 234 4.54 3.62 0.57
C PHE A 234 4.57 5.08 1.00
N GLY A 235 5.65 5.80 0.65
CA GLY A 235 5.80 7.21 0.94
C GLY A 235 4.87 8.09 0.10
N PHE A 236 4.99 9.41 0.29
CA PHE A 236 4.26 10.39 -0.49
C PHE A 236 5.04 11.70 -0.56
N THR A 237 5.88 11.79 -1.59
CA THR A 237 6.78 12.93 -1.78
C THR A 237 6.02 14.21 -2.18
N ALA A 238 6.64 15.37 -1.96
CA ALA A 238 6.02 16.66 -2.24
C ALA A 238 5.64 16.83 -3.72
N GLU A 239 6.47 16.35 -4.65
CA GLU A 239 6.15 16.35 -6.08
C GLU A 239 4.96 15.44 -6.42
N ARG A 240 4.83 14.28 -5.75
CA ARG A 240 3.70 13.36 -5.95
C ARG A 240 2.40 13.91 -5.37
N LEU A 241 2.48 14.62 -4.24
CA LEU A 241 1.37 15.36 -3.66
C LEU A 241 0.90 16.48 -4.60
N ALA A 242 1.82 17.31 -5.11
CA ALA A 242 1.48 18.39 -6.03
C ALA A 242 0.84 17.88 -7.32
N MET A 243 1.38 16.81 -7.92
CA MET A 243 0.75 16.12 -9.05
C MET A 243 -0.64 15.58 -8.67
N SER A 244 -0.79 15.07 -7.45
CA SER A 244 -2.07 14.52 -7.04
C SER A 244 -3.15 15.60 -6.94
N ASN A 245 -2.77 16.76 -6.41
CA ASN A 245 -3.64 17.92 -6.28
C ASN A 245 -3.96 18.56 -7.64
N SER A 246 -3.05 18.55 -8.62
CA SER A 246 -3.35 19.03 -9.99
C SER A 246 -4.47 18.23 -10.64
N THR A 247 -4.44 16.90 -10.52
CA THR A 247 -5.51 16.07 -11.08
C THR A 247 -6.85 16.34 -10.39
N THR A 248 -6.85 16.49 -9.07
CA THR A 248 -8.08 16.78 -8.32
C THR A 248 -8.67 18.13 -8.74
N ALA A 249 -7.83 19.16 -8.88
CA ALA A 249 -8.23 20.47 -9.40
C ALA A 249 -8.83 20.40 -10.81
N LEU A 250 -8.26 19.58 -11.71
CA LEU A 250 -8.83 19.35 -13.05
C LEU A 250 -10.20 18.67 -13.03
N ILE A 251 -10.47 17.81 -12.06
CA ILE A 251 -11.76 17.11 -11.96
C ILE A 251 -12.85 18.07 -11.47
N ILE A 252 -12.53 18.93 -10.49
CA ILE A 252 -13.48 19.95 -9.98
C ILE A 252 -13.62 21.17 -10.89
N GLY A 253 -12.84 21.25 -11.98
CA GLY A 253 -12.93 22.32 -12.97
C GLY A 253 -12.11 23.58 -12.66
N ASP A 254 -11.19 23.53 -11.70
CA ASP A 254 -10.28 24.64 -11.39
C ASP A 254 -8.98 24.50 -12.20
N SER A 255 -9.01 24.99 -13.45
CA SER A 255 -7.86 24.91 -14.36
C SER A 255 -6.66 25.74 -13.86
N GLY A 256 -6.89 26.85 -13.17
CA GLY A 256 -5.83 27.71 -12.63
C GLY A 256 -5.06 27.02 -11.50
N GLN A 257 -5.78 26.42 -10.54
CA GLN A 257 -5.15 25.63 -9.49
C GLN A 257 -4.47 24.38 -10.05
N ALA A 258 -5.07 23.73 -11.05
CA ALA A 258 -4.49 22.58 -11.72
C ALA A 258 -3.14 22.90 -12.37
N GLU A 259 -3.07 23.98 -13.15
CA GLU A 259 -1.84 24.42 -13.79
C GLU A 259 -0.75 24.75 -12.75
N ALA A 260 -1.11 25.51 -11.70
CA ALA A 260 -0.16 25.88 -10.65
C ALA A 260 0.43 24.65 -9.94
N ALA A 261 -0.43 23.71 -9.54
CA ALA A 261 -0.02 22.48 -8.87
C ALA A 261 0.82 21.56 -9.78
N ALA A 262 0.45 21.43 -11.06
CA ALA A 262 1.20 20.63 -12.03
C ALA A 262 2.60 21.20 -12.28
N ARG A 263 2.71 22.53 -12.43
CA ARG A 263 4.01 23.22 -12.55
C ARG A 263 4.86 23.05 -11.29
N GLN A 264 4.26 23.15 -10.11
CA GLN A 264 4.94 22.91 -8.84
C GLN A 264 5.50 21.48 -8.77
N ALA A 265 4.70 20.47 -9.17
CA ALA A 265 5.13 19.08 -9.21
C ALA A 265 6.36 18.89 -10.11
N LEU A 266 6.32 19.43 -11.33
CA LEU A 266 7.45 19.38 -12.27
C LEU A 266 8.68 20.12 -11.75
N THR A 267 8.50 21.28 -11.10
CA THR A 267 9.60 22.04 -10.49
C THR A 267 10.27 21.26 -9.35
N LEU A 268 9.49 20.67 -8.45
CA LEU A 268 9.99 19.84 -7.35
C LEU A 268 10.67 18.57 -7.87
N LEU A 269 10.12 17.95 -8.92
CA LEU A 269 10.72 16.78 -9.55
C LEU A 269 12.07 17.11 -10.18
N ALA A 270 12.21 18.25 -10.86
CA ALA A 270 13.45 18.69 -11.49
C ALA A 270 14.60 18.93 -10.49
N GLN A 271 14.29 19.16 -9.21
CA GLN A 271 15.28 19.30 -8.13
C GLN A 271 15.84 17.94 -7.66
N ARG A 272 15.20 16.82 -8.02
CA ARG A 272 15.68 15.48 -7.72
C ARG A 272 16.79 15.07 -8.69
N SER A 273 17.69 14.20 -8.24
CA SER A 273 18.65 13.54 -9.14
C SER A 273 17.90 12.76 -10.23
N GLN A 274 18.50 12.62 -11.41
CA GLN A 274 17.86 11.98 -12.56
C GLN A 274 17.28 10.60 -12.22
N ASP A 275 18.03 9.76 -11.50
CA ASP A 275 17.58 8.42 -11.07
C ASP A 275 16.47 8.44 -10.00
N ALA A 276 16.26 9.57 -9.32
CA ALA A 276 15.18 9.75 -8.36
C ALA A 276 13.92 10.35 -8.98
N GLN A 277 13.95 10.72 -10.27
CA GLN A 277 12.78 11.29 -10.93
C GLN A 277 11.81 10.19 -11.37
N SER A 278 10.65 10.13 -10.71
CA SER A 278 9.58 9.19 -11.02
C SER A 278 8.95 9.48 -12.39
N ALA A 279 8.88 8.47 -13.26
CA ALA A 279 8.15 8.53 -14.52
C ALA A 279 6.64 8.79 -14.31
N HIS A 280 6.07 8.23 -13.23
CA HIS A 280 4.69 8.48 -12.83
C HIS A 280 4.44 9.98 -12.60
N VAL A 281 5.28 10.60 -11.76
CA VAL A 281 5.13 12.02 -11.40
C VAL A 281 5.38 12.90 -12.61
N ARG A 282 6.44 12.60 -13.38
CA ARG A 282 6.77 13.34 -14.62
C ARG A 282 5.60 13.32 -15.60
N GLY A 283 5.13 12.13 -15.96
CA GLY A 283 4.07 11.95 -16.96
C GLY A 283 2.73 12.47 -16.48
N GLY A 284 2.38 12.20 -15.22
CA GLY A 284 1.12 12.66 -14.63
C GLY A 284 1.03 14.17 -14.54
N ALA A 285 2.07 14.83 -14.03
CA ALA A 285 2.08 16.29 -13.91
C ALA A 285 2.14 16.99 -15.28
N ALA A 286 2.92 16.46 -16.22
CA ALA A 286 3.00 16.99 -17.57
C ALA A 286 1.65 16.87 -18.33
N ALA A 287 0.98 15.73 -18.22
CA ALA A 287 -0.35 15.54 -18.81
C ALA A 287 -1.41 16.43 -18.13
N ASP A 288 -1.38 16.56 -16.81
CA ASP A 288 -2.29 17.46 -16.10
C ASP A 288 -2.07 18.94 -16.50
N LEU A 289 -0.82 19.37 -16.64
CA LEU A 289 -0.47 20.71 -17.12
C LEU A 289 -1.00 20.95 -18.54
N ALA A 290 -0.80 19.99 -19.44
CA ALA A 290 -1.31 20.08 -20.80
C ALA A 290 -2.84 20.17 -20.84
N MET A 291 -3.52 19.36 -20.02
CA MET A 291 -4.98 19.42 -19.91
C MET A 291 -5.46 20.77 -19.36
N ALA A 292 -4.78 21.34 -18.35
CA ALA A 292 -5.11 22.65 -17.81
C ALA A 292 -4.99 23.76 -18.88
N ARG A 293 -3.91 23.74 -19.68
CA ARG A 293 -3.68 24.67 -20.79
C ARG A 293 -4.75 24.52 -21.89
N LEU A 294 -5.13 23.29 -22.24
CA LEU A 294 -6.23 23.05 -23.19
C LEU A 294 -7.56 23.61 -22.71
N LEU A 295 -7.88 23.51 -21.42
CA LEU A 295 -9.08 24.12 -20.85
C LEU A 295 -9.04 25.66 -20.93
N GLY A 296 -7.85 26.26 -21.01
CA GLY A 296 -7.61 27.67 -21.30
C GLY A 296 -7.54 28.03 -22.80
N ASN A 297 -7.79 27.08 -23.71
CA ASN A 297 -7.62 27.20 -25.16
C ASN A 297 -6.17 27.46 -25.63
N ASP A 298 -5.17 27.11 -24.82
CA ASP A 298 -3.76 27.19 -25.18
C ASP A 298 -3.25 25.83 -25.70
N VAL A 299 -3.44 25.59 -27.01
CA VAL A 299 -3.09 24.32 -27.66
C VAL A 299 -1.57 24.19 -27.82
N GLU A 300 -0.89 25.28 -28.18
CA GLU A 300 0.55 25.34 -28.33
C GLU A 300 1.25 25.08 -27.00
N GLY A 301 0.81 25.73 -25.92
CA GLY A 301 1.32 25.45 -24.59
C GLY A 301 0.98 24.05 -24.11
N ALA A 302 -0.18 23.48 -24.48
CA ALA A 302 -0.44 22.08 -24.19
C ALA A 302 0.52 21.13 -24.91
N ALA A 303 0.86 21.42 -26.17
CA ALA A 303 1.85 20.65 -26.94
C ALA A 303 3.25 20.71 -26.29
N GLU A 304 3.67 21.88 -25.83
CA GLU A 304 4.92 22.06 -25.08
C GLU A 304 4.91 21.27 -23.77
N ALA A 305 3.83 21.37 -23.00
CA ALA A 305 3.67 20.69 -21.71
C ALA A 305 3.70 19.16 -21.84
N LEU A 306 3.33 18.60 -23.00
CA LEU A 306 3.40 17.17 -23.28
C LEU A 306 4.83 16.67 -23.59
N GLY A 307 5.81 17.56 -23.78
CA GLY A 307 7.22 17.18 -24.03
C GLY A 307 7.74 16.07 -23.11
N PRO A 308 7.66 16.24 -21.77
CA PRO A 308 8.11 15.23 -20.82
C PRO A 308 7.34 13.91 -20.87
N VAL A 309 6.10 13.89 -21.36
CA VAL A 309 5.32 12.65 -21.54
C VAL A 309 5.98 11.76 -22.60
N TRP A 310 6.47 12.38 -23.69
CA TRP A 310 7.06 11.65 -24.81
C TRP A 310 8.40 10.99 -24.51
N GLU A 311 9.08 11.44 -23.46
CA GLU A 311 10.34 10.88 -22.99
C GLU A 311 10.14 9.61 -22.15
N ILE A 312 8.90 9.27 -21.79
CA ILE A 312 8.61 8.11 -20.94
C ILE A 312 8.76 6.81 -21.75
N PRO A 313 9.65 5.90 -21.32
CA PRO A 313 9.81 4.60 -21.96
C PRO A 313 8.49 3.82 -21.98
N SER A 314 8.23 3.08 -23.06
CA SER A 314 6.99 2.31 -23.27
C SER A 314 6.56 1.52 -22.03
N GLU A 315 7.51 0.78 -21.47
CA GLU A 315 7.38 -0.10 -20.32
C GLU A 315 7.05 0.62 -19.01
N GLN A 316 7.24 1.94 -18.93
CA GLN A 316 6.91 2.76 -17.75
C GLN A 316 5.61 3.57 -17.93
N ARG A 317 4.90 3.42 -19.05
CA ARG A 317 3.61 4.09 -19.33
C ARG A 317 2.47 3.40 -18.58
N MET A 318 2.47 3.56 -17.26
CA MET A 318 1.49 2.96 -16.35
C MET A 318 0.08 3.55 -16.51
N THR A 319 -0.92 2.83 -15.98
CA THR A 319 -2.35 3.21 -16.00
C THR A 319 -2.59 4.69 -15.71
N GLY A 320 -1.99 5.24 -14.65
CA GLY A 320 -2.19 6.64 -14.27
C GLY A 320 -1.81 7.65 -15.36
N ILE A 321 -0.78 7.36 -16.17
CA ILE A 321 -0.36 8.23 -17.27
C ILE A 321 -1.33 8.06 -18.45
N VAL A 322 -1.63 6.81 -18.80
CA VAL A 322 -2.50 6.45 -19.93
C VAL A 322 -3.91 7.03 -19.78
N VAL A 323 -4.49 6.99 -18.58
CA VAL A 323 -5.79 7.63 -18.27
C VAL A 323 -5.75 9.13 -18.58
N ARG A 324 -4.67 9.81 -18.20
CA ARG A 324 -4.55 11.27 -18.37
C ARG A 324 -4.35 11.65 -19.83
N THR A 325 -3.51 10.93 -20.57
CA THR A 325 -3.31 11.17 -22.01
C THR A 325 -4.59 10.85 -22.79
N ALA A 326 -5.33 9.79 -22.44
CA ALA A 326 -6.63 9.50 -23.05
C ALA A 326 -7.66 10.62 -22.82
N ARG A 327 -7.65 11.26 -21.63
CA ARG A 327 -8.49 12.44 -21.37
C ARG A 327 -8.16 13.62 -22.29
N ILE A 328 -6.86 13.85 -22.54
CA ILE A 328 -6.39 14.89 -23.48
C ILE A 328 -6.85 14.55 -24.90
N HIS A 329 -6.67 13.30 -25.34
CA HIS A 329 -7.14 12.84 -26.66
C HIS A 329 -8.64 13.08 -26.83
N ARG A 330 -9.45 12.71 -25.83
CA ARG A 330 -10.91 12.94 -25.85
C ARG A 330 -11.24 14.44 -25.94
N HIS A 331 -10.51 15.29 -25.23
CA HIS A 331 -10.70 16.74 -25.30
C HIS A 331 -10.40 17.29 -26.71
N LEU A 332 -9.28 16.87 -27.30
CA LEU A 332 -8.88 17.25 -28.66
C LEU A 332 -9.77 16.64 -29.75
N SER A 333 -10.61 15.67 -29.42
CA SER A 333 -11.58 15.06 -30.34
C SER A 333 -12.90 15.84 -30.44
N ARG A 334 -13.05 16.95 -29.73
CA ARG A 334 -14.23 17.81 -29.81
C ARG A 334 -14.36 18.48 -31.19
N PRO A 335 -15.58 18.77 -31.66
CA PRO A 335 -15.81 19.38 -32.98
C PRO A 335 -15.03 20.67 -33.24
N THR A 336 -14.77 21.48 -32.20
CA THR A 336 -13.99 22.72 -32.29
C THR A 336 -12.58 22.52 -32.85
N TYR A 337 -12.00 21.32 -32.72
CA TYR A 337 -10.65 21.02 -33.20
C TYR A 337 -10.62 20.28 -34.55
N HIS A 338 -11.78 20.05 -35.18
CA HIS A 338 -11.84 19.35 -36.47
C HIS A 338 -11.09 20.13 -37.57
N GLY A 339 -10.20 19.42 -38.28
CA GLY A 339 -9.38 20.00 -39.35
C GLY A 339 -8.17 20.82 -38.87
N ALA A 340 -8.01 21.03 -37.55
CA ALA A 340 -6.85 21.71 -37.00
C ALA A 340 -5.63 20.77 -36.97
N GLN A 341 -4.51 21.22 -37.53
CA GLN A 341 -3.32 20.39 -37.71
C GLN A 341 -2.69 19.95 -36.38
N LEU A 342 -2.41 20.88 -35.47
CA LEU A 342 -1.72 20.57 -34.21
C LEU A 342 -2.57 19.66 -33.28
N PRO A 343 -3.86 19.92 -33.02
CA PRO A 343 -4.73 18.98 -32.32
C PRO A 343 -4.77 17.57 -32.94
N GLY A 344 -4.80 17.47 -34.27
CA GLY A 344 -4.77 16.20 -34.99
C GLY A 344 -3.47 15.42 -34.73
N GLN A 345 -2.32 16.09 -34.86
CA GLN A 345 -1.00 15.49 -34.59
C GLN A 345 -0.85 15.04 -33.15
N LEU A 346 -1.33 15.84 -32.18
CA LEU A 346 -1.30 15.47 -30.77
C LEU A 346 -2.16 14.24 -30.50
N ARG A 347 -3.35 14.14 -31.10
CA ARG A 347 -4.20 12.96 -30.97
C ARG A 347 -3.53 11.70 -31.50
N GLU A 348 -3.00 11.73 -32.73
CA GLU A 348 -2.30 10.59 -33.34
C GLU A 348 -1.12 10.14 -32.46
N ARG A 349 -0.31 11.10 -31.98
CA ARG A 349 0.81 10.80 -31.10
C ARG A 349 0.37 10.21 -29.76
N ILE A 350 -0.74 10.67 -29.18
CA ILE A 350 -1.31 10.09 -27.96
C ILE A 350 -1.79 8.65 -28.22
N GLU A 351 -2.47 8.40 -29.34
CA GLU A 351 -2.94 7.06 -29.71
C GLU A 351 -1.76 6.08 -29.80
N ASP A 352 -0.68 6.47 -30.49
CA ASP A 352 0.53 5.64 -30.59
C ASP A 352 1.23 5.46 -29.24
N PHE A 353 1.31 6.54 -28.44
CA PHE A 353 1.89 6.51 -27.10
C PHE A 353 1.16 5.52 -26.19
N ASN A 354 -0.17 5.57 -26.18
CA ASN A 354 -1.04 4.71 -25.39
C ASN A 354 -1.00 3.27 -25.89
N ARG A 355 -1.06 3.03 -27.21
CA ARG A 355 -1.01 1.68 -27.81
C ARG A 355 0.25 0.90 -27.43
N ALA A 356 1.37 1.59 -27.28
CA ALA A 356 2.65 0.98 -26.90
C ALA A 356 2.83 0.81 -25.37
N SER A 357 1.79 1.06 -24.55
CA SER A 357 1.85 0.96 -23.09
C SER A 357 1.51 -0.44 -22.56
N PRO A 358 2.07 -0.89 -21.42
CA PRO A 358 1.72 -2.17 -20.81
C PRO A 358 0.21 -2.36 -20.56
N PRO A 359 -0.56 -1.37 -20.05
CA PRO A 359 -2.01 -1.51 -19.91
C PRO A 359 -2.72 -1.87 -21.22
N HIS A 360 -2.22 -1.43 -22.38
CA HIS A 360 -2.77 -1.76 -23.70
C HIS A 360 -2.23 -3.07 -24.28
N GLN A 361 -0.93 -3.34 -24.12
CA GLN A 361 -0.28 -4.49 -24.73
C GLN A 361 -0.57 -5.79 -24.00
N ILE A 362 -0.63 -5.74 -22.67
CA ILE A 362 -0.79 -6.92 -21.82
C ILE A 362 -1.93 -6.78 -20.82
N GLY A 363 -2.48 -5.59 -20.59
CA GLY A 363 -3.64 -5.40 -19.71
C GLY A 363 -4.97 -5.85 -20.34
N PRO A 364 -6.04 -5.99 -19.55
CA PRO A 364 -7.34 -6.39 -20.08
C PRO A 364 -7.94 -5.26 -20.94
N HIS A 365 -8.22 -5.54 -22.22
CA HIS A 365 -8.82 -4.59 -23.17
C HIS A 365 -10.10 -3.90 -22.64
N VAL A 366 -10.87 -4.57 -21.77
CA VAL A 366 -12.12 -4.07 -21.19
C VAL A 366 -11.90 -3.00 -20.11
N GLY A 367 -10.79 -3.04 -19.38
CA GLY A 367 -10.50 -2.06 -18.32
C GLY A 367 -10.18 -0.67 -18.88
N LEU A 368 -9.62 -0.62 -20.08
CA LEU A 368 -9.33 0.63 -20.80
C LEU A 368 -10.59 1.35 -21.24
N LEU A 369 -11.62 0.64 -21.72
CA LEU A 369 -12.89 1.27 -22.10
C LEU A 369 -13.63 1.91 -20.91
N ALA A 370 -13.46 1.42 -19.68
CA ALA A 370 -14.02 2.07 -18.48
C ALA A 370 -13.21 3.30 -18.03
N ILE A 371 -11.91 3.32 -18.34
CA ILE A 371 -11.00 4.45 -18.15
C ILE A 371 -11.18 5.51 -19.26
N GLU A 372 -11.60 5.07 -20.45
CA GLU A 372 -11.72 5.85 -21.70
C GLU A 372 -13.16 6.21 -22.07
N ALA A 373 -14.18 5.68 -21.40
CA ALA A 373 -15.57 6.16 -21.40
C ALA A 373 -15.72 7.43 -20.55
#